data_AF-A0A834C9L4-F1
#
_entry.id   AF-A0A834C9L4-F1
#
_cell.length_a   1.000
_cell.length_b   1.000
_cell.length_c   1.000
_cell.angle_alpha   90.00
_cell.angle_beta   90.00
_cell.angle_gamma   90.00
#
_symmetry.space_group_name_H-M   'P 1'
#
loop_
_entity.id
_entity.type
_entity.pdbx_description
1 polymer ?
#
loop_
_entity_poly.entity_id
_entity_poly.type
_entity_poly.pdbx_seq_one_letter_code
_entity_poly.pdbx_strand_id
1 'polypeptide(L)'
;MEPSLPCFIFFSLVGFVFTSFNDLHRNGTQHHDYCVLGAGPAGLQMGYFLSKAKRNYIILERNSGPGSFFNKYPRHRKLISINKIHTGRRNREFNLRHDWNSLLSDKPDLLFQRVSSEFYPPADKLPLYLSMFERELKLKVQYGVDVGRIRAVQSAAERSYILTDQHGGDYTCR
;
A
#
# COMPACT_ATOMS: atom_id res chain seq x y z
N MET A 1 30.04 -20.24 -58.36
CA MET A 1 30.06 -19.10 -57.41
C MET A 1 28.63 -18.63 -57.28
N GLU A 2 28.03 -18.91 -56.12
CA GLU A 2 26.87 -18.23 -55.52
C GLU A 2 26.49 -19.09 -54.29
N PRO A 3 26.46 -18.51 -53.08
CA PRO A 3 26.17 -19.20 -51.83
C PRO A 3 24.70 -19.01 -51.42
N SER A 4 24.18 -19.85 -50.53
CA SER A 4 23.48 -19.44 -49.30
C SER A 4 22.61 -20.53 -48.68
N LEU A 5 22.76 -20.61 -47.36
CA LEU A 5 22.13 -21.50 -46.38
C LEU A 5 20.70 -20.96 -46.00
N PRO A 6 19.95 -21.62 -45.08
CA PRO A 6 18.57 -22.04 -45.26
C PRO A 6 17.54 -21.11 -44.57
N CYS A 7 16.27 -21.20 -44.98
CA CYS A 7 15.17 -20.58 -44.24
C CYS A 7 14.26 -21.68 -43.64
N PHE A 8 14.63 -22.16 -42.45
CA PHE A 8 13.72 -22.91 -41.59
C PHE A 8 12.72 -21.93 -40.99
N ILE A 9 11.48 -21.94 -41.47
CA ILE A 9 10.36 -21.27 -40.81
C ILE A 9 9.54 -22.36 -40.11
N PHE A 10 9.83 -22.59 -38.83
CA PHE A 10 9.01 -23.41 -37.95
C PHE A 10 8.02 -22.47 -37.25
N PHE A 11 6.79 -22.37 -37.76
CA PHE A 11 5.70 -21.66 -37.08
C PHE A 11 5.17 -22.53 -35.93
N SER A 12 5.72 -22.35 -34.73
CA SER A 12 5.13 -22.88 -33.50
C SER A 12 4.01 -21.96 -33.02
N LEU A 13 2.77 -22.31 -33.36
CA LEU A 13 1.55 -21.75 -32.76
C LEU A 13 1.47 -22.18 -31.28
N VAL A 14 2.08 -21.41 -30.40
CA VAL A 14 1.84 -21.53 -28.95
C VAL A 14 0.52 -20.83 -28.65
N GLY A 15 -0.55 -21.62 -28.63
CA GLY A 15 -1.86 -21.18 -28.14
C GLY A 15 -1.73 -20.73 -26.68
N PHE A 16 -1.84 -19.43 -26.46
CA PHE A 16 -1.91 -18.84 -25.12
C PHE A 16 -3.29 -19.18 -24.55
N VAL A 17 -3.39 -20.32 -23.87
CA VAL A 17 -4.52 -20.62 -23.01
C VAL A 17 -4.44 -19.65 -21.84
N PHE A 18 -5.13 -18.51 -21.93
CA PHE A 18 -5.49 -17.73 -20.75
C PHE A 18 -6.44 -18.59 -19.92
N THR A 19 -5.88 -19.45 -19.08
CA THR A 19 -6.61 -19.97 -17.93
C THR A 19 -6.89 -18.76 -17.04
N SER A 20 -8.12 -18.25 -17.08
CA SER A 20 -8.66 -17.40 -16.02
C SER A 20 -8.35 -18.08 -14.70
N PHE A 21 -7.36 -17.56 -13.97
CA PHE A 21 -7.11 -17.97 -12.61
C PHE A 21 -8.30 -17.53 -11.78
N ASN A 22 -9.26 -18.45 -11.66
CA ASN A 22 -10.20 -18.61 -10.57
C ASN A 22 -10.34 -17.41 -9.64
N ASP A 23 -11.32 -16.56 -9.92
CA ASP A 23 -12.01 -15.79 -8.87
C ASP A 23 -12.94 -16.77 -8.13
N LEU A 24 -12.32 -17.78 -7.51
CA LEU A 24 -13.00 -18.62 -6.54
C LEU A 24 -13.17 -17.72 -5.32
N HIS A 25 -14.41 -17.26 -5.12
CA HIS A 25 -14.93 -16.76 -3.85
C HIS A 25 -14.12 -17.36 -2.69
N ARG A 26 -13.23 -16.56 -2.09
CA ARG A 26 -12.57 -16.94 -0.84
C ARG A 26 -13.63 -16.89 0.26
N ASN A 27 -14.47 -17.94 0.33
CA ASN A 27 -15.25 -18.30 1.51
C ASN A 27 -14.32 -18.86 2.61
N GLY A 28 -13.21 -18.17 2.86
CA GLY A 28 -12.22 -18.53 3.85
C GLY A 28 -12.02 -17.36 4.79
N THR A 29 -12.39 -17.54 6.06
CA THR A 29 -12.07 -16.59 7.11
C THR A 29 -10.56 -16.40 7.18
N GLN A 30 -10.08 -15.17 7.02
CA GLN A 30 -8.65 -14.85 7.16
C GLN A 30 -8.35 -14.50 8.61
N HIS A 31 -7.31 -15.09 9.20
CA HIS A 31 -6.95 -14.86 10.60
C HIS A 31 -5.62 -14.12 10.73
N HIS A 32 -5.63 -12.97 11.40
CA HIS A 32 -4.46 -12.14 11.69
C HIS A 32 -4.42 -11.80 13.18
N ASP A 33 -3.27 -11.33 13.69
CA ASP A 33 -3.26 -10.75 15.04
C ASP A 33 -3.82 -9.32 14.96
N TYR A 34 -3.50 -8.58 13.89
CA TYR A 34 -3.90 -7.18 13.70
C TYR A 34 -4.54 -6.94 12.33
N CYS A 35 -5.74 -6.36 12.31
CA CYS A 35 -6.33 -5.78 11.11
C CYS A 35 -6.22 -4.24 11.18
N VAL A 36 -5.64 -3.64 10.15
CA VAL A 36 -5.55 -2.18 10.00
C VAL A 36 -6.51 -1.77 8.89
N LEU A 37 -7.46 -0.88 9.20
CA LEU A 37 -8.44 -0.42 8.23
C LEU A 37 -7.98 0.88 7.54
N GLY A 38 -7.68 0.77 6.25
CA GLY A 38 -7.29 1.85 5.35
C GLY A 38 -5.79 1.91 5.06
N ALA A 39 -5.43 2.09 3.78
CA ALA A 39 -4.05 2.26 3.30
C ALA A 39 -3.70 3.75 3.08
N GLY A 40 -4.16 4.62 3.98
CA GLY A 40 -3.70 6.00 4.06
C GLY A 40 -2.34 6.13 4.77
N PRO A 41 -1.83 7.36 4.97
CA PRO A 41 -0.57 7.60 5.68
C PRO A 41 -0.47 6.88 7.04
N ALA A 42 -1.53 6.97 7.85
CA ALA A 42 -1.57 6.34 9.17
C ALA A 42 -1.54 4.80 9.09
N GLY A 43 -2.30 4.20 8.17
CA GLY A 43 -2.37 2.75 8.02
C GLY A 43 -1.06 2.15 7.50
N LEU A 44 -0.43 2.80 6.53
CA LEU A 44 0.90 2.38 6.06
C LEU A 44 1.98 2.56 7.12
N GLN A 45 1.96 3.66 7.89
CA GLN A 45 2.88 3.87 9.01
C GLN A 45 2.72 2.79 10.09
N MET A 46 1.48 2.43 10.42
CA MET A 46 1.18 1.34 11.35
C MET A 46 1.69 0.00 10.79
N GLY A 47 1.40 -0.30 9.52
CA GLY A 47 1.89 -1.50 8.85
C GLY A 47 3.41 -1.62 8.88
N TYR A 48 4.13 -0.52 8.70
CA TYR A 48 5.59 -0.51 8.83
C TYR A 48 6.04 -0.95 10.23
N PHE A 49 5.49 -0.36 11.30
CA PHE A 49 5.90 -0.73 12.66
C PHE A 49 5.48 -2.15 13.04
N LEU A 50 4.32 -2.63 12.59
CA LEU A 50 3.89 -4.02 12.76
C LEU A 50 4.83 -5.00 12.03
N SER A 51 5.22 -4.67 10.80
CA SER A 51 6.20 -5.43 10.01
C SER A 51 7.57 -5.48 10.72
N LYS A 52 8.07 -4.32 11.19
CA LYS A 52 9.32 -4.21 11.94
C LYS A 52 9.30 -5.04 13.23
N ALA A 53 8.17 -5.08 13.92
CA ALA A 53 7.95 -5.89 15.11
C ALA A 53 7.60 -7.36 14.81
N LYS A 54 7.69 -7.80 13.54
CA LYS A 54 7.39 -9.17 13.07
C LYS A 54 6.00 -9.65 13.48
N ARG A 55 5.00 -8.76 13.50
CA ARG A 55 3.61 -9.08 13.84
C ARG A 55 2.85 -9.68 12.65
N ASN A 56 1.85 -10.52 12.92
CA ASN A 56 0.93 -10.99 11.90
C ASN A 56 -0.18 -9.95 11.68
N TYR A 57 -0.13 -9.22 10.57
CA TYR A 57 -1.10 -8.17 10.28
C TYR A 57 -1.54 -8.17 8.82
N ILE A 58 -2.67 -7.53 8.57
CA ILE A 58 -3.17 -7.16 7.24
C ILE A 58 -3.70 -5.73 7.26
N ILE A 59 -3.41 -4.96 6.22
CA ILE A 59 -4.07 -3.67 5.95
C ILE A 59 -5.17 -3.90 4.91
N LEU A 60 -6.39 -3.49 5.20
CA LEU A 60 -7.54 -3.60 4.31
C LEU A 60 -7.89 -2.23 3.73
N GLU A 61 -7.86 -2.07 2.42
CA GLU A 61 -8.17 -0.81 1.72
C GLU A 61 -9.26 -1.02 0.67
N ARG A 62 -10.28 -0.17 0.71
CA ARG A 62 -11.42 -0.27 -0.20
C ARG A 62 -11.08 0.06 -1.65
N ASN A 63 -10.14 0.97 -1.87
CA ASN A 63 -9.76 1.43 -3.21
C ASN A 63 -8.67 0.55 -3.82
N SER A 64 -8.29 0.84 -5.06
CA SER A 64 -7.23 0.12 -5.80
C SER A 64 -5.81 0.57 -5.48
N GLY A 65 -5.64 1.55 -4.58
CA GLY A 65 -4.34 2.12 -4.24
C GLY A 65 -4.35 2.94 -2.96
N PRO A 66 -3.16 3.24 -2.41
CA PRO A 66 -3.03 3.89 -1.11
C PRO A 66 -3.33 5.39 -1.22
N GLY A 67 -3.77 5.98 -0.11
CA GLY A 67 -4.03 7.42 -0.05
C GLY A 67 -5.10 7.90 -1.03
N SER A 68 -6.06 7.07 -1.42
CA SER A 68 -7.07 7.39 -2.45
C SER A 68 -7.92 8.64 -2.14
N PHE A 69 -7.98 9.08 -0.87
CA PHE A 69 -8.51 10.40 -0.50
C PHE A 69 -7.92 11.53 -1.35
N PHE A 70 -6.61 11.46 -1.61
CA PHE A 70 -5.85 12.48 -2.30
C PHE A 70 -6.09 12.49 -3.81
N ASN A 71 -6.74 11.48 -4.39
CA ASN A 71 -7.12 11.47 -5.82
C ASN A 71 -8.22 12.51 -6.11
N LYS A 72 -9.05 12.83 -5.11
CA LYS A 72 -10.14 13.81 -5.23
C LYS A 72 -9.87 15.08 -4.43
N TYR A 73 -9.42 14.93 -3.19
CA TYR A 73 -9.21 16.03 -2.27
C TYR A 73 -7.72 16.34 -2.07
N PRO A 74 -7.38 17.54 -1.60
CA PRO A 74 -8.25 18.70 -1.37
C PRO A 74 -8.70 19.39 -2.67
N ARG A 75 -9.73 20.23 -2.61
CA ARG A 75 -10.34 20.88 -3.80
C ARG A 75 -9.34 21.70 -4.61
N HIS A 76 -8.42 22.39 -3.94
CA HIS A 76 -7.39 23.22 -4.57
C HIS A 76 -6.16 22.42 -5.06
N ARG A 77 -6.19 21.08 -4.91
CA ARG A 77 -5.18 20.13 -5.40
C ARG A 77 -3.74 20.34 -4.91
N LYS A 78 -3.54 21.07 -3.81
CA LYS A 78 -2.25 21.16 -3.10
C LYS A 78 -2.36 20.66 -1.67
N LEU A 79 -1.27 20.16 -1.12
CA LEU A 79 -1.19 19.83 0.30
C LEU A 79 -0.93 21.11 1.10
N ILE A 80 -1.56 21.21 2.28
CA ILE A 80 -1.27 22.27 3.25
C ILE A 80 -0.06 21.92 4.15
N SER A 81 0.43 20.67 4.05
CA SER A 81 1.64 20.18 4.70
C SER A 81 2.88 20.63 3.92
N ILE A 82 3.77 21.35 4.59
CA ILE A 82 4.98 21.85 3.94
C ILE A 82 5.98 20.71 3.68
N ASN A 83 6.78 20.87 2.62
CA ASN A 83 7.88 19.99 2.29
C ASN A 83 9.17 20.81 2.13
N LYS A 84 9.73 21.25 3.26
CA LYS A 84 10.93 22.10 3.27
C LYS A 84 12.20 21.24 3.28
N ILE A 85 12.66 20.90 2.09
CA ILE A 85 13.85 20.05 1.88
C ILE A 85 15.18 20.80 2.12
N HIS A 86 15.17 22.13 2.01
CA HIS A 86 16.35 22.99 2.20
C HIS A 86 16.26 23.76 3.52
N THR A 87 16.69 23.12 4.61
CA THR A 87 16.67 23.68 5.97
C THR A 87 17.96 24.42 6.34
N GLY A 88 19.02 24.28 5.54
CA GLY A 88 20.37 24.74 5.89
C GLY A 88 21.05 23.92 6.98
N ARG A 89 20.48 22.76 7.36
CA ARG A 89 21.02 21.86 8.40
C ARG A 89 21.37 20.50 7.82
N ARG A 90 22.49 19.93 8.31
CA ARG A 90 22.91 18.55 7.98
C ARG A 90 22.24 17.49 8.85
N ASN A 91 21.63 17.87 9.97
CA ASN A 91 20.97 16.93 10.87
C ASN A 91 19.66 16.40 10.26
N ARG A 92 19.59 15.09 10.05
CA ARG A 92 18.44 14.42 9.42
C ARG A 92 17.16 14.48 10.26
N GLU A 93 17.25 14.28 11.56
CA GLU A 93 16.10 14.33 12.47
C GLU A 93 15.51 15.74 12.54
N PHE A 94 16.36 16.76 12.58
CA PHE A 94 15.94 18.15 12.45
C PHE A 94 15.22 18.40 11.11
N ASN A 95 15.75 17.87 10.01
CA ASN A 95 15.16 18.05 8.69
C ASN A 95 13.76 17.43 8.59
N LEU A 96 13.54 16.27 9.24
CA LEU A 96 12.22 15.63 9.29
C LEU A 96 11.16 16.47 10.01
N ARG A 97 11.53 17.37 10.93
CA ARG A 97 10.57 18.32 11.56
C ARG A 97 9.99 19.33 10.58
N HIS A 98 10.62 19.50 9.43
CA HIS A 98 10.23 20.42 8.36
C HIS A 98 9.72 19.69 7.10
N ASP A 99 9.74 18.35 7.12
CA ASP A 99 9.10 17.48 6.16
C ASP A 99 7.81 16.93 6.80
N TRP A 100 6.67 17.52 6.43
CA TRP A 100 5.38 17.14 7.02
C TRP A 100 4.66 16.06 6.20
N ASN A 101 5.35 15.38 5.28
CA ASN A 101 4.74 14.41 4.37
C ASN A 101 5.39 13.03 4.43
N SER A 102 6.68 12.92 4.76
CA SER A 102 7.36 11.64 4.89
C SER A 102 6.84 10.79 6.04
N LEU A 103 6.63 9.51 5.75
CA LEU A 103 6.48 8.46 6.75
C LEU A 103 7.85 8.01 7.26
N LEU A 104 7.90 7.59 8.53
CA LEU A 104 9.11 7.15 9.20
C LEU A 104 9.46 5.72 8.79
N SER A 105 10.73 5.52 8.40
CA SER A 105 11.29 4.19 8.17
C SER A 105 12.80 4.14 8.41
N ASP A 106 13.34 2.92 8.47
CA ASP A 106 14.77 2.65 8.59
C ASP A 106 15.52 2.89 7.25
N LYS A 107 14.80 3.15 6.15
CA LYS A 107 15.38 3.53 4.87
C LYS A 107 15.60 5.04 4.82
N PRO A 108 16.86 5.51 4.84
CA PRO A 108 17.13 6.92 5.08
C PRO A 108 16.64 7.85 3.97
N ASP A 109 16.53 7.31 2.76
CA ASP A 109 16.20 7.97 1.51
C ASP A 109 14.72 7.81 1.11
N LEU A 110 13.93 6.98 1.82
CA LEU A 110 12.50 6.75 1.54
C LEU A 110 11.62 7.91 2.03
N LEU A 111 11.92 9.10 1.53
CA LEU A 111 11.31 10.36 1.91
C LEU A 111 10.46 10.91 0.76
N PHE A 112 9.47 11.73 1.11
CA PHE A 112 8.56 12.41 0.19
C PHE A 112 9.29 13.30 -0.81
N GLN A 113 10.48 13.81 -0.47
CA GLN A 113 11.32 14.59 -1.39
C GLN A 113 11.66 13.84 -2.71
N ARG A 114 11.59 12.50 -2.72
CA ARG A 114 11.79 11.70 -3.94
C ARG A 114 10.69 11.91 -4.99
N VAL A 115 9.52 12.41 -4.59
CA VAL A 115 8.38 12.62 -5.49
C VAL A 115 8.02 14.09 -5.71
N SER A 116 8.47 14.99 -4.84
CA SER A 116 8.25 16.43 -4.95
C SER A 116 9.32 17.25 -4.22
N SER A 117 9.76 18.35 -4.82
CA SER A 117 10.61 19.38 -4.18
C SER A 117 9.84 20.67 -3.87
N GLU A 118 8.54 20.74 -4.21
CA GLU A 118 7.72 21.93 -3.97
C GLU A 118 7.44 22.13 -2.49
N PHE A 119 7.43 23.39 -2.03
CA PHE A 119 7.15 23.73 -0.63
C PHE A 119 5.70 23.37 -0.22
N TYR A 120 4.72 23.57 -1.11
CA TYR A 120 3.34 23.08 -0.99
C TYR A 120 3.05 22.12 -2.14
N PRO A 121 3.30 20.81 -1.97
CA PRO A 121 3.23 19.83 -3.04
C PRO A 121 1.84 19.69 -3.66
N PRO A 122 1.74 19.31 -4.94
CA PRO A 122 0.49 18.83 -5.52
C PRO A 122 -0.02 17.58 -4.76
N ALA A 123 -1.33 17.47 -4.60
CA ALA A 123 -1.97 16.40 -3.82
C ALA A 123 -1.68 14.99 -4.39
N ASP A 124 -1.54 14.87 -5.72
CA ASP A 124 -1.25 13.62 -6.43
C ASP A 124 0.13 13.03 -6.07
N LYS A 125 1.02 13.83 -5.50
CA LYS A 125 2.33 13.36 -5.05
C LYS A 125 2.25 12.44 -3.84
N LEU A 126 1.24 12.59 -2.98
CA LEU A 126 1.12 11.78 -1.78
C LEU A 126 0.73 10.33 -2.06
N PRO A 127 -0.29 10.02 -2.89
CA PRO A 127 -0.53 8.63 -3.32
C PRO A 127 0.69 7.98 -3.98
N LEU A 128 1.43 8.72 -4.81
CA LEU A 128 2.66 8.23 -5.43
C LEU A 128 3.73 7.87 -4.39
N TYR A 129 3.95 8.75 -3.40
CA TYR A 129 4.86 8.48 -2.28
C TYR A 129 4.41 7.26 -1.45
N LEU A 130 3.13 7.17 -1.11
CA LEU A 130 2.59 6.08 -0.30
C LEU A 130 2.69 4.73 -1.01
N SER A 131 2.45 4.68 -2.32
CA SER A 131 2.65 3.47 -3.14
C SER A 131 4.12 3.05 -3.19
N MET A 132 5.05 4.01 -3.30
CA MET A 132 6.48 3.73 -3.21
C MET A 132 6.85 3.19 -1.82
N PHE A 133 6.33 3.80 -0.74
CA PHE A 133 6.59 3.39 0.63
C PHE A 133 6.12 1.95 0.91
N GLU A 134 4.89 1.63 0.52
CA GLU A 134 4.31 0.29 0.62
C GLU A 134 5.15 -0.74 -0.13
N ARG A 135 5.46 -0.49 -1.41
CA ARG A 135 6.20 -1.42 -2.27
C ARG A 135 7.61 -1.67 -1.75
N GLU A 136 8.33 -0.61 -1.40
CA GLU A 136 9.73 -0.73 -0.98
C GLU A 136 9.89 -1.38 0.39
N LEU A 137 8.88 -1.30 1.25
CA LEU A 137 8.87 -1.93 2.57
C LEU A 137 8.08 -3.25 2.58
N LYS A 138 7.52 -3.66 1.44
CA LYS A 138 6.75 -4.90 1.25
C LYS A 138 5.63 -5.04 2.27
N LEU A 139 4.88 -3.96 2.51
CA LEU A 139 3.78 -3.96 3.46
C LEU A 139 2.65 -4.86 2.97
N LYS A 140 1.96 -5.52 3.91
CA LYS A 140 0.82 -6.41 3.61
C LYS A 140 -0.46 -5.60 3.48
N VAL A 141 -0.79 -5.19 2.27
CA VAL A 141 -2.03 -4.49 1.94
C VAL A 141 -2.89 -5.35 1.03
N GLN A 142 -4.17 -5.49 1.35
CA GLN A 142 -5.19 -6.05 0.48
C GLN A 142 -6.10 -4.92 0.02
N TYR A 143 -6.06 -4.65 -1.28
CA TYR A 143 -6.89 -3.65 -1.96
C TYR A 143 -8.25 -4.23 -2.38
N GLY A 144 -9.21 -3.34 -2.67
CA GLY A 144 -10.56 -3.75 -3.05
C GLY A 144 -11.38 -4.36 -1.91
N VAL A 145 -11.03 -4.10 -0.66
CA VAL A 145 -11.74 -4.61 0.52
C VAL A 145 -12.44 -3.46 1.24
N ASP A 146 -13.74 -3.33 1.02
CA ASP A 146 -14.61 -2.36 1.68
C ASP A 146 -15.29 -3.00 2.88
N VAL A 147 -14.66 -2.87 4.05
CA VAL A 147 -15.22 -3.38 5.32
C VAL A 147 -16.45 -2.56 5.69
N GLY A 148 -17.61 -3.20 5.65
CA GLY A 148 -18.90 -2.58 5.99
C GLY A 148 -19.37 -2.87 7.41
N ARG A 149 -18.82 -3.90 8.08
CA ARG A 149 -19.24 -4.32 9.42
C ARG A 149 -18.05 -4.74 10.27
N ILE A 150 -18.05 -4.31 11.53
CA ILE A 150 -17.07 -4.75 12.53
C ILE A 150 -17.84 -5.23 13.77
N ARG A 151 -17.54 -6.43 14.24
CA ARG A 151 -18.13 -7.01 15.46
C ARG A 151 -17.04 -7.46 16.41
N ALA A 152 -17.22 -7.18 17.70
CA ALA A 152 -16.41 -7.78 18.74
C ALA A 152 -16.96 -9.19 19.05
N VAL A 153 -16.08 -10.15 19.21
CA VAL A 153 -16.40 -11.49 19.68
C VAL A 153 -15.68 -11.69 21.01
N GLN A 154 -16.46 -11.99 22.05
CA GLN A 154 -15.92 -12.27 23.37
C GLN A 154 -15.86 -13.79 23.55
N SER A 155 -14.65 -14.31 23.79
CA SER A 155 -14.49 -15.65 24.36
C SER A 155 -14.18 -15.55 25.86
N ALA A 156 -14.28 -16.68 26.57
CA ALA A 156 -13.93 -16.76 27.98
C ALA A 156 -12.46 -16.40 28.29
N ALA A 157 -11.58 -16.43 27.28
CA ALA A 157 -10.14 -16.22 27.42
C ALA A 157 -9.60 -14.95 26.75
N GLU A 158 -10.17 -14.56 25.60
CA GLU A 158 -9.69 -13.41 24.80
C GLU A 158 -10.84 -12.71 24.06
N ARG A 159 -10.68 -11.40 23.84
CA ARG A 159 -11.50 -10.59 22.94
C ARG A 159 -10.90 -10.67 21.54
N SER A 160 -11.73 -10.80 20.52
CA SER A 160 -11.35 -10.69 19.12
C SER A 160 -12.34 -9.81 18.35
N TYR A 161 -11.99 -9.46 17.13
CA TYR A 161 -12.79 -8.65 16.23
C TYR A 161 -12.93 -9.36 14.90
N ILE A 162 -14.12 -9.26 14.30
CA ILE A 162 -14.38 -9.76 12.95
C ILE A 162 -14.82 -8.58 12.10
N LEU A 163 -14.09 -8.37 11.01
CA LEU A 163 -14.35 -7.36 9.98
C LEU A 163 -14.96 -8.10 8.78
N THR A 164 -16.13 -7.68 8.33
CA THR A 164 -16.82 -8.28 7.17
C THR A 164 -16.81 -7.30 6.01
N ASP A 165 -16.35 -7.75 4.84
CA ASP A 165 -16.27 -6.95 3.62
C ASP A 165 -17.57 -6.96 2.79
N GLN A 166 -17.58 -6.21 1.69
CA GLN A 166 -18.73 -6.06 0.80
C GLN A 166 -19.17 -7.36 0.11
N HIS A 167 -18.33 -8.39 0.11
CA HIS A 167 -18.62 -9.70 -0.47
C HIS A 167 -18.97 -10.75 0.59
N GLY A 168 -19.06 -10.35 1.86
CA GLY A 168 -19.30 -11.26 2.99
C GLY A 168 -18.06 -12.02 3.46
N GLY A 169 -16.87 -11.63 3.00
CA GLY A 169 -15.60 -12.18 3.49
C GLY A 169 -15.29 -11.69 4.90
N ASP A 170 -14.96 -12.63 5.80
CA ASP A 170 -14.64 -12.33 7.20
C ASP A 170 -13.12 -12.32 7.45
N TYR A 171 -12.65 -11.29 8.16
CA TYR A 171 -11.27 -11.14 8.64
C TYR A 171 -11.30 -11.08 10.17
N THR A 172 -10.68 -12.07 10.82
CA THR A 172 -10.60 -12.16 12.28
C THR A 172 -9.26 -11.61 12.77
N CYS A 173 -9.31 -10.74 13.77
CA CYS A 173 -8.13 -10.21 14.47
C CYS A 173 -8.29 -10.19 15.99
N ARG A 174 -7.18 -10.13 16.72
CA ARG A 174 -7.15 -10.12 18.20
C ARG A 174 -7.20 -8.68 18.73
#